data_AF-F3QIR3-F1
#
_entry.id   AF-F3QIR3-F1
#
_cell.length_a   1.000
_cell.length_b   1.000
_cell.length_c   1.000
_cell.angle_alpha   90.00
_cell.angle_beta   90.00
_cell.angle_gamma   90.00
#
_symmetry.space_group_name_H-M   'P 1'
#
loop_
_entity.id
_entity.type
_entity.pdbx_description
1 polymer ?
#
loop_
_entity_poly.entity_id
_entity_poly.type
_entity_poly.pdbx_seq_one_letter_code
_entity_poly.pdbx_strand_id
1 'polypeptide(L)'
;MWELEDERYDPKPQNFDVQIERQETYLRTKRETFKIKEQKHLEMEMKYISGIHALNLRCSLETCGDWHASGIQWKNLTVRESSDSVFGDYGIEDNSSVPGHPGNHKAANHIRALLDLVADGAFGYAQGMKNELICNESYTPEVFSKLLLLKNSPRWLKIKEFIGKEYGVPWLHFLREHGYDR
;
A
#
# COMPACT_ATOMS: atom_id res chain seq x y z
N MET A 1 -28.14 78.65 13.26
CA MET A 1 -26.79 78.47 13.79
C MET A 1 -26.84 77.34 14.79
N TRP A 2 -26.34 76.16 14.42
CA TRP A 2 -26.02 75.06 15.32
C TRP A 2 -24.72 74.46 14.80
N GLU A 3 -23.71 74.43 15.67
CA GLU A 3 -22.32 74.06 15.39
C GLU A 3 -22.19 72.54 15.20
N LEU A 4 -21.41 72.12 14.20
CA LEU A 4 -21.00 70.74 13.97
C LEU A 4 -19.78 70.46 14.86
N GLU A 5 -19.92 69.55 15.83
CA GLU A 5 -18.77 68.92 16.49
C GLU A 5 -18.21 67.83 15.57
N ASP A 6 -17.03 68.10 15.01
CA ASP A 6 -16.23 67.15 14.23
C ASP A 6 -15.62 66.11 15.19
N GLU A 7 -16.26 64.94 15.33
CA GLU A 7 -15.61 63.76 15.90
C GLU A 7 -14.46 63.32 14.98
N ARG A 8 -13.24 63.76 15.30
CA ARG A 8 -12.01 63.28 14.68
C ARG A 8 -11.88 61.77 14.87
N TYR A 9 -12.11 61.01 13.81
CA TYR A 9 -11.75 59.60 13.72
C TYR A 9 -10.24 59.45 13.89
N ASP A 10 -9.82 58.89 15.03
CA ASP A 10 -8.43 58.49 15.29
C ASP A 10 -8.27 57.01 14.91
N PRO A 11 -7.68 56.68 13.75
CA PRO A 11 -7.40 55.30 13.42
C PRO A 11 -6.34 54.77 14.37
N LYS A 12 -6.75 53.89 15.31
CA LYS A 12 -5.83 53.19 16.21
C LYS A 12 -4.63 52.66 15.40
N PRO A 13 -3.38 52.90 15.84
CA PRO A 13 -2.21 52.49 15.10
C PRO A 13 -2.24 50.96 14.92
N GLN A 14 -2.25 50.52 13.66
CA GLN A 14 -2.01 49.11 13.36
C GLN A 14 -0.59 48.81 13.81
N ASN A 15 -0.47 48.09 14.92
CA ASN A 15 0.82 47.76 15.51
C ASN A 15 1.56 46.80 14.56
N PHE A 16 2.41 47.38 13.70
CA PHE A 16 3.14 46.67 12.64
C PHE A 16 3.95 45.51 13.21
N ASP A 17 4.50 45.66 14.42
CA ASP A 17 5.25 44.61 15.10
C ASP A 17 4.38 43.35 15.36
N VAL A 18 3.12 43.55 15.75
CA VAL A 18 2.14 42.46 15.97
C VAL A 18 1.76 41.77 14.65
N GLN A 19 1.74 42.51 13.53
CA GLN A 19 1.48 41.93 12.21
C GLN A 19 2.68 41.10 11.71
N ILE A 20 3.90 41.58 11.93
CA ILE A 20 5.14 40.86 11.58
C ILE A 20 5.23 39.56 12.39
N GLU A 21 5.05 39.61 13.70
CA GLU A 21 5.11 38.43 14.57
C GLU A 21 4.08 37.35 14.18
N ARG A 22 2.87 37.77 13.77
CA ARG A 22 1.85 36.85 13.22
C ARG A 22 2.27 36.21 11.91
N GLN A 23 2.87 36.96 10.99
CA GLN A 23 3.33 36.43 9.71
C GLN A 23 4.49 35.46 9.89
N GLU A 24 5.45 35.79 10.76
CA GLU A 24 6.57 34.90 11.10
C GLU A 24 6.09 33.60 11.74
N THR A 25 5.12 33.70 12.67
CA THR A 25 4.49 32.52 13.28
C THR A 25 3.82 31.64 12.23
N TYR A 26 3.02 32.22 11.33
CA TYR A 26 2.37 31.48 10.24
C TYR A 26 3.39 30.76 9.33
N LEU A 27 4.45 31.46 8.92
CA LEU A 27 5.49 30.89 8.07
C LEU A 27 6.26 29.77 8.77
N ARG A 28 6.55 29.92 10.07
CA ARG A 28 7.18 28.89 10.89
C ARG A 28 6.30 27.64 10.99
N THR A 29 5.04 27.79 11.35
CA THR A 29 4.09 26.67 11.43
C THR A 29 3.92 25.98 10.08
N LYS A 30 3.87 26.74 8.97
CA LYS A 30 3.79 26.17 7.62
C LYS A 30 5.04 25.37 7.24
N ARG A 31 6.23 25.85 7.62
CA ARG A 31 7.49 25.11 7.41
C ARG A 31 7.56 23.85 8.27
N GLU A 32 7.15 23.92 9.53
CA GLU A 32 7.11 22.77 10.44
C GLU A 32 6.13 21.70 9.94
N THR A 33 4.94 22.10 9.52
CA THR A 33 3.95 21.16 8.94
C THR A 33 4.41 20.53 7.63
N PHE A 34 5.12 21.28 6.77
CA PHE A 34 5.73 20.72 5.56
C PHE A 34 6.80 19.67 5.90
N LYS A 35 7.72 20.00 6.83
CA LYS A 35 8.75 19.06 7.30
C LYS A 35 8.15 17.79 7.89
N ILE A 36 7.09 17.92 8.71
CA ILE A 36 6.40 16.75 9.29
C ILE A 36 5.76 15.90 8.18
N LYS A 37 5.17 16.51 7.14
CA LYS A 37 4.61 15.76 6.00
C LYS A 37 5.68 15.04 5.19
N GLU A 38 6.79 15.72 4.92
CA GLU A 38 7.94 15.16 4.19
C GLU A 38 8.58 14.02 4.99
N GLN A 39 8.76 14.20 6.29
CA GLN A 39 9.32 13.19 7.18
C GLN A 39 8.38 11.99 7.34
N LYS A 40 7.06 12.22 7.46
CA LYS A 40 6.07 11.14 7.39
C LYS A 40 6.05 10.44 6.03
N HIS A 41 6.27 11.16 4.93
CA HIS A 41 6.36 10.57 3.60
C HIS A 41 7.58 9.64 3.49
N LEU A 42 8.73 10.09 3.99
CA LEU A 42 9.96 9.30 4.07
C LEU A 42 9.83 8.09 5.04
N GLU A 43 9.08 8.23 6.12
CA GLU A 43 8.77 7.10 7.04
C GLU A 43 7.78 6.09 6.42
N MET A 44 7.02 6.47 5.39
CA MET A 44 6.10 5.59 4.65
C MET A 44 6.74 4.91 3.43
N GLU A 45 7.99 5.23 3.08
CA GLU A 45 8.69 4.58 1.97
C GLU A 45 9.31 3.26 2.43
N MET A 46 8.63 2.15 2.11
CA MET A 46 9.19 0.80 2.26
C MET A 46 9.28 0.10 0.91
N LYS A 47 10.50 0.04 0.37
CA LYS A 47 10.84 -0.83 -0.76
C LYS A 47 10.90 -2.27 -0.31
N TYR A 48 10.26 -3.16 -1.06
CA TYR A 48 10.27 -4.59 -0.78
C TYR A 48 10.29 -5.43 -2.05
N ILE A 49 10.92 -6.60 -1.96
CA ILE A 49 10.94 -7.62 -3.02
C ILE A 49 9.56 -8.28 -3.10
N SER A 50 8.99 -8.40 -4.29
CA SER A 50 7.65 -8.98 -4.49
C SER A 50 7.57 -9.87 -5.73
N GLY A 51 6.35 -10.28 -6.10
CA GLY A 51 6.04 -11.08 -7.27
C GLY A 51 6.72 -12.44 -7.27
N ILE A 52 7.15 -12.89 -8.45
CA ILE A 52 7.76 -14.22 -8.62
C ILE A 52 9.01 -14.41 -7.75
N HIS A 53 9.80 -13.36 -7.53
CA HIS A 53 10.98 -13.45 -6.67
C HIS A 53 10.58 -13.79 -5.23
N ALA A 54 9.61 -13.05 -4.67
CA ALA A 54 9.12 -13.29 -3.32
C ALA A 54 8.41 -14.64 -3.17
N LEU A 55 7.69 -15.13 -4.19
CA LEU A 55 7.08 -16.47 -4.18
C LEU A 55 8.09 -17.63 -4.10
N ASN A 56 9.35 -17.34 -4.39
CA ASN A 56 10.44 -18.30 -4.40
C ASN A 56 11.40 -18.09 -3.23
N LEU A 57 11.07 -17.21 -2.29
CA LEU A 57 11.80 -16.99 -1.05
C LEU A 57 11.02 -17.60 0.11
N ARG A 58 11.73 -18.03 1.17
CA ARG A 58 11.06 -18.43 2.41
C ARG A 58 10.33 -17.23 3.02
N CYS A 59 9.15 -17.44 3.58
CA CYS A 59 8.46 -16.47 4.42
C CYS A 59 7.95 -17.13 5.71
N SER A 60 7.35 -16.35 6.60
CA SER A 60 6.84 -16.82 7.89
C SER A 60 5.57 -17.69 7.81
N LEU A 61 4.89 -17.68 6.65
CA LEU A 61 3.62 -18.40 6.47
C LEU A 61 3.82 -19.88 6.16
N GLU A 62 2.91 -20.73 6.67
CA GLU A 62 2.85 -22.16 6.32
C GLU A 62 2.15 -22.33 4.96
N THR A 63 2.90 -22.04 3.90
CA THR A 63 2.43 -22.05 2.52
C THR A 63 3.39 -22.79 1.62
N CYS A 64 2.90 -23.28 0.48
CA CYS A 64 3.71 -24.07 -0.43
C CYS A 64 4.70 -23.24 -1.21
N GLY A 65 4.46 -21.96 -1.52
CA GLY A 65 5.33 -21.19 -2.40
C GLY A 65 5.44 -21.80 -3.81
N ASP A 66 6.35 -21.28 -4.62
CA ASP A 66 6.57 -21.74 -6.00
C ASP A 66 7.81 -22.66 -6.11
N TRP A 67 8.88 -22.36 -5.36
CA TRP A 67 10.15 -23.12 -5.26
C TRP A 67 10.90 -23.43 -6.57
N HIS A 68 10.59 -22.75 -7.66
CA HIS A 68 11.35 -22.76 -8.91
C HIS A 68 12.54 -21.77 -8.92
N ALA A 69 13.15 -21.52 -7.76
CA ALA A 69 14.20 -20.51 -7.57
C ALA A 69 15.39 -20.65 -8.54
N SER A 70 15.74 -21.87 -8.96
CA SER A 70 16.82 -22.13 -9.92
C SER A 70 16.50 -21.66 -11.35
N GLY A 71 15.22 -21.55 -11.71
CA GLY A 71 14.77 -21.09 -13.02
C GLY A 71 14.53 -19.58 -13.10
N ILE A 72 14.67 -18.85 -12.00
CA ILE A 72 14.40 -17.42 -11.91
C ILE A 72 15.69 -16.62 -12.08
N GLN A 73 15.59 -15.52 -12.81
CA GLN A 73 16.67 -14.53 -12.83
C GLN A 73 16.68 -13.78 -11.49
N TRP A 74 17.83 -13.66 -10.85
CA TRP A 74 17.95 -12.94 -9.56
C TRP A 74 18.66 -11.60 -9.69
N LYS A 75 19.10 -11.22 -10.90
CA LYS A 75 19.88 -9.99 -11.09
C LYS A 75 19.01 -8.73 -10.98
N ASN A 76 17.80 -8.77 -11.52
CA ASN A 76 16.87 -7.66 -11.55
C ASN A 76 15.62 -8.02 -10.74
N LEU A 77 15.70 -7.83 -9.43
CA LEU A 77 14.61 -8.16 -8.52
C LEU A 77 13.35 -7.33 -8.84
N THR A 78 12.18 -7.95 -8.67
CA THR A 78 10.90 -7.24 -8.66
C THR A 78 10.78 -6.52 -7.33
N VAL A 79 11.02 -5.21 -7.33
CA VAL A 79 10.92 -4.34 -6.14
C VAL A 79 9.71 -3.43 -6.29
N ARG A 80 8.95 -3.26 -5.21
CA ARG A 80 7.76 -2.38 -5.13
C ARG A 80 7.88 -1.45 -3.92
N GLU A 81 7.11 -0.37 -3.95
CA GLU A 81 6.92 0.54 -2.82
C GLU A 81 5.62 0.22 -2.10
N SER A 82 5.65 0.15 -0.77
CA SER A 82 4.45 -0.17 0.01
C SER A 82 3.41 0.95 -0.05
N SER A 83 3.86 2.20 -0.14
CA SER A 83 3.02 3.42 -0.23
C SER A 83 2.18 3.48 -1.51
N ASP A 84 2.67 2.89 -2.60
CA ASP A 84 1.96 2.82 -3.89
C ASP A 84 0.92 1.68 -3.93
N SER A 85 0.93 0.80 -2.93
CA SER A 85 0.07 -0.37 -2.87
C SER A 85 -1.16 -0.13 -2.00
N VAL A 86 -2.33 -0.55 -2.47
CA VAL A 86 -3.56 -0.57 -1.66
C VAL A 86 -3.44 -1.46 -0.41
N PHE A 87 -2.45 -2.34 -0.40
CA PHE A 87 -2.16 -3.23 0.73
C PHE A 87 -1.24 -2.60 1.78
N GLY A 88 -0.64 -1.43 1.52
CA GLY A 88 0.32 -0.80 2.43
C GLY A 88 1.48 -1.73 2.77
N ASP A 89 1.81 -1.85 4.06
CA ASP A 89 2.91 -2.71 4.55
C ASP A 89 2.49 -4.17 4.80
N TYR A 90 1.22 -4.52 4.52
CA TYR A 90 0.70 -5.86 4.82
C TYR A 90 1.55 -6.97 4.20
N GLY A 91 1.97 -7.94 5.02
CA GLY A 91 2.71 -9.12 4.59
C GLY A 91 4.12 -8.83 4.10
N ILE A 92 4.70 -7.67 4.41
CA ILE A 92 6.12 -7.39 4.20
C ILE A 92 6.91 -7.86 5.42
N GLU A 93 7.94 -8.65 5.19
CA GLU A 93 8.76 -9.31 6.20
C GLU A 93 10.26 -9.06 5.95
N ASP A 94 11.09 -9.30 6.96
CA ASP A 94 12.54 -9.34 6.79
C ASP A 94 12.98 -10.68 6.22
N ASN A 95 13.83 -10.65 5.20
CA ASN A 95 14.38 -11.82 4.53
C ASN A 95 15.88 -11.68 4.32
N SER A 96 16.65 -12.59 4.92
CA SER A 96 18.12 -12.62 4.83
C SER A 96 18.66 -13.53 3.72
N SER A 97 17.79 -14.20 2.97
CA SER A 97 18.13 -15.33 2.12
C SER A 97 17.77 -15.08 0.65
N VAL A 98 18.12 -13.90 0.13
CA VAL A 98 17.88 -13.54 -1.27
C VAL A 98 19.08 -13.97 -2.14
N PRO A 99 18.90 -14.87 -3.13
CA PRO A 99 20.00 -15.37 -3.96
C PRO A 99 20.75 -14.24 -4.67
N GLY A 100 22.06 -14.15 -4.45
CA GLY A 100 22.92 -13.13 -5.05
C GLY A 100 22.84 -11.74 -4.42
N HIS A 101 22.05 -11.56 -3.35
CA HIS A 101 21.88 -10.28 -2.66
C HIS A 101 22.13 -10.46 -1.15
N PRO A 102 23.38 -10.30 -0.66
CA PRO A 102 23.68 -10.47 0.75
C PRO A 102 23.00 -9.40 1.62
N GLY A 103 22.73 -9.74 2.88
CA GLY A 103 22.10 -8.85 3.86
C GLY A 103 20.61 -9.12 4.06
N ASN A 104 19.99 -8.31 4.92
CA ASN A 104 18.55 -8.36 5.17
C ASN A 104 17.83 -7.45 4.19
N HIS A 105 16.79 -7.99 3.58
CA HIS A 105 15.93 -7.29 2.63
C HIS A 105 14.49 -7.35 3.11
N LYS A 106 13.71 -6.33 2.78
CA LYS A 106 12.26 -6.44 2.90
C LYS A 106 11.72 -7.27 1.75
N ALA A 107 10.89 -8.27 2.04
CA ALA A 107 10.27 -9.12 1.04
C ALA A 107 8.80 -9.38 1.39
N ALA A 108 7.95 -9.47 0.37
CA ALA A 108 6.59 -9.93 0.52
C ALA A 108 6.58 -11.40 0.95
N ASN A 109 5.69 -11.75 1.86
CA ASN A 109 5.29 -13.13 2.05
C ASN A 109 4.46 -13.63 0.87
N HIS A 110 4.21 -14.93 0.82
CA HIS A 110 3.58 -15.53 -0.36
C HIS A 110 2.19 -14.94 -0.65
N ILE A 111 1.37 -14.65 0.37
CA ILE A 111 0.07 -14.01 0.15
C ILE A 111 0.26 -12.61 -0.45
N ARG A 112 1.13 -11.77 0.11
CA ARG A 112 1.39 -10.43 -0.41
C ARG A 112 1.95 -10.47 -1.84
N ALA A 113 2.87 -11.39 -2.13
CA ALA A 113 3.44 -11.54 -3.46
C ALA A 113 2.36 -11.91 -4.50
N LEU A 114 1.44 -12.81 -4.16
CA LEU A 114 0.30 -13.16 -5.02
C LEU A 114 -0.66 -11.99 -5.22
N LEU A 115 -0.99 -11.27 -4.15
CA LEU A 115 -1.86 -10.09 -4.23
C LEU A 115 -1.28 -9.01 -5.16
N ASP A 116 0.03 -8.79 -5.10
CA ASP A 116 0.73 -7.87 -5.98
C ASP A 116 0.66 -8.32 -7.44
N LEU A 117 0.90 -9.61 -7.74
CA LEU A 117 0.74 -10.17 -9.08
C LEU A 117 -0.68 -10.01 -9.61
N VAL A 118 -1.69 -10.30 -8.78
CA VAL A 118 -3.11 -10.16 -9.13
C VAL A 118 -3.47 -8.70 -9.40
N ALA A 119 -2.99 -7.76 -8.57
CA ALA A 119 -3.24 -6.33 -8.76
C ALA A 119 -2.65 -5.80 -10.10
N ASP A 120 -1.47 -6.29 -10.46
CA ASP A 120 -0.77 -5.95 -11.70
C ASP A 120 -1.38 -6.66 -12.94
N GLY A 121 -2.26 -7.65 -12.73
CA GLY A 121 -2.87 -8.45 -13.79
C GLY A 121 -1.94 -9.56 -14.32
N ALA A 122 -0.89 -9.89 -13.58
CA ALA A 122 0.09 -10.93 -13.89
C ALA A 122 -0.44 -12.33 -13.52
N PHE A 123 -1.67 -12.65 -13.94
CA PHE A 123 -2.41 -13.85 -13.52
C PHE A 123 -1.69 -15.17 -13.85
N GLY A 124 -0.90 -15.20 -14.93
CA GLY A 124 -0.13 -16.39 -15.31
C GLY A 124 0.85 -16.85 -14.22
N TYR A 125 1.48 -15.91 -13.51
CA TYR A 125 2.38 -16.22 -12.39
C TYR A 125 1.64 -16.53 -11.09
N ALA A 126 0.33 -16.24 -11.02
CA ALA A 126 -0.49 -16.51 -9.85
C ALA A 126 -1.34 -17.77 -9.99
N GLN A 127 -1.29 -18.48 -11.13
CA GLN A 127 -2.06 -19.71 -11.35
C GLN A 127 -1.75 -20.76 -10.28
N GLY A 128 -2.77 -21.49 -9.84
CA GLY A 128 -2.62 -22.43 -8.73
C GLY A 128 -2.55 -21.74 -7.37
N MET A 129 -2.97 -20.46 -7.29
CA MET A 129 -2.98 -19.62 -6.10
C MET A 129 -3.47 -20.37 -4.85
N LYS A 130 -4.63 -21.05 -4.96
CA LYS A 130 -5.23 -21.76 -3.83
C LYS A 130 -4.46 -23.02 -3.48
N ASN A 131 -4.27 -23.91 -4.46
CA ASN A 131 -3.91 -25.31 -4.20
C ASN A 131 -2.41 -25.59 -4.28
N GLU A 132 -1.66 -24.80 -5.05
CA GLU A 132 -0.25 -25.03 -5.34
C GLU A 132 0.65 -24.02 -4.64
N LEU A 133 0.24 -22.75 -4.57
CA LEU A 133 1.08 -21.67 -4.05
C LEU A 133 0.80 -21.37 -2.56
N ILE A 134 -0.46 -21.15 -2.20
CA ILE A 134 -0.84 -20.98 -0.79
C ILE A 134 -0.95 -22.34 -0.10
N CYS A 135 -1.68 -23.27 -0.72
CA CYS A 135 -1.90 -24.66 -0.29
C CYS A 135 -2.35 -24.86 1.17
N ASN A 136 -2.85 -23.80 1.80
CA ASN A 136 -3.32 -23.80 3.17
C ASN A 136 -4.62 -22.99 3.25
N GLU A 137 -5.74 -23.71 3.39
CA GLU A 137 -7.08 -23.11 3.33
C GLU A 137 -7.38 -22.19 4.51
N SER A 138 -6.63 -22.28 5.62
CA SER A 138 -6.81 -21.40 6.78
C SER A 138 -6.59 -19.92 6.44
N TYR A 139 -5.80 -19.62 5.41
CA TYR A 139 -5.56 -18.26 4.94
C TYR A 139 -6.63 -17.74 3.98
N THR A 140 -7.58 -18.57 3.53
CA THR A 140 -8.61 -18.17 2.55
C THR A 140 -9.39 -16.91 2.96
N PRO A 141 -9.88 -16.77 4.21
CA PRO A 141 -10.60 -15.57 4.64
C PRO A 141 -9.74 -14.30 4.56
N GLU A 142 -8.46 -14.39 4.93
CA GLU A 142 -7.51 -13.28 4.86
C GLU A 142 -7.24 -12.88 3.40
N VAL A 143 -6.97 -13.86 2.54
CA VAL A 143 -6.77 -13.65 1.10
C VAL A 143 -7.97 -12.94 0.48
N PHE A 144 -9.19 -13.39 0.76
CA PHE A 144 -10.41 -12.79 0.24
C PHE A 144 -10.61 -11.36 0.73
N SER A 145 -10.38 -11.11 2.02
CA SER A 145 -10.45 -9.78 2.60
C SER A 145 -9.50 -8.80 1.89
N LYS A 146 -8.27 -9.24 1.60
CA LYS A 146 -7.29 -8.42 0.87
C LYS A 146 -7.65 -8.23 -0.60
N LEU A 147 -8.05 -9.28 -1.30
CA LEU A 147 -8.49 -9.19 -2.70
C LEU A 147 -9.64 -8.20 -2.88
N LEU A 148 -10.55 -8.11 -1.91
CA LEU A 148 -11.67 -7.17 -1.95
C LEU A 148 -11.24 -5.70 -1.97
N LEU A 149 -10.05 -5.37 -1.47
CA LEU A 149 -9.50 -4.00 -1.55
C LEU A 149 -9.28 -3.56 -3.01
N LEU A 150 -9.13 -4.50 -3.94
CA LEU A 150 -8.98 -4.25 -5.37
C LEU A 150 -10.32 -4.00 -6.10
N LYS A 151 -11.46 -3.94 -5.39
CA LYS A 151 -12.80 -3.78 -5.99
C LYS A 151 -12.96 -2.58 -6.93
N ASN A 152 -12.23 -1.50 -6.67
CA ASN A 152 -12.27 -0.27 -7.46
C ASN A 152 -11.20 -0.26 -8.58
N SER A 153 -10.43 -1.33 -8.73
CA SER A 153 -9.44 -1.46 -9.80
C SER A 153 -10.12 -1.51 -11.16
N PRO A 154 -9.56 -0.87 -12.21
CA PRO A 154 -10.04 -1.04 -13.58
C PRO A 154 -9.94 -2.50 -14.07
N ARG A 155 -9.18 -3.35 -13.36
CA ARG A 155 -9.04 -4.79 -13.66
C ARG A 155 -10.00 -5.67 -12.85
N TRP A 156 -10.89 -5.09 -12.03
CA TRP A 156 -11.72 -5.84 -11.09
C TRP A 156 -12.45 -7.03 -11.72
N LEU A 157 -13.01 -6.86 -12.92
CA LEU A 157 -13.70 -7.96 -13.62
C LEU A 157 -12.77 -9.15 -13.90
N LYS A 158 -11.54 -8.89 -14.36
CA LYS A 158 -10.54 -9.94 -14.62
C LYS A 158 -10.04 -10.59 -13.33
N ILE A 159 -9.91 -9.80 -12.27
CA ILE A 159 -9.56 -10.31 -10.93
C ILE A 159 -10.67 -11.24 -10.42
N LYS A 160 -11.94 -10.82 -10.50
CA LYS A 160 -13.09 -11.66 -10.12
C LYS A 160 -13.09 -12.98 -10.89
N GLU A 161 -12.87 -12.93 -12.20
CA GLU A 161 -12.83 -14.12 -13.05
C GLU A 161 -11.67 -15.06 -12.65
N PHE A 162 -10.47 -14.51 -12.47
CA PHE A 162 -9.29 -15.28 -12.08
C PHE A 162 -9.48 -15.94 -10.71
N ILE A 163 -9.85 -15.18 -9.67
CA ILE A 163 -10.08 -15.71 -8.33
C ILE A 163 -11.26 -16.69 -8.31
N GLY A 164 -12.28 -16.46 -9.15
CA GLY A 164 -13.37 -17.40 -9.36
C GLY A 164 -12.90 -18.76 -9.92
N LYS A 165 -11.89 -18.78 -10.79
CA LYS A 165 -11.27 -20.03 -11.28
C LYS A 165 -10.43 -20.72 -10.20
N GLU A 166 -9.69 -19.95 -9.40
CA GLU A 166 -8.80 -20.48 -8.36
C GLU A 166 -9.57 -21.01 -7.12
N TYR A 167 -10.64 -20.32 -6.71
CA TYR A 167 -11.35 -20.61 -5.46
C TYR A 167 -12.79 -21.07 -5.64
N GLY A 168 -13.43 -20.82 -6.79
CA GLY A 168 -14.78 -21.30 -7.09
C GLY A 168 -15.87 -20.77 -6.14
N VAL A 169 -16.71 -21.69 -5.66
CA VAL A 169 -17.91 -21.40 -4.85
C VAL A 169 -17.62 -20.57 -3.58
N PRO A 170 -16.57 -20.88 -2.78
CA PRO A 170 -16.17 -20.03 -1.65
C PRO A 170 -16.05 -18.54 -1.98
N TRP A 171 -15.43 -18.20 -3.11
CA TRP A 171 -15.26 -16.80 -3.52
C TRP A 171 -16.59 -16.14 -3.88
N LEU A 172 -17.47 -16.87 -4.57
CA LEU A 172 -18.81 -16.38 -4.92
C LEU A 172 -19.67 -16.11 -3.66
N HIS A 173 -19.60 -17.00 -2.66
CA HIS A 173 -20.28 -16.79 -1.39
C HIS A 173 -19.74 -15.56 -0.67
N PHE A 174 -18.41 -15.43 -0.56
CA PHE A 174 -17.78 -14.27 0.05
C PHE A 174 -18.22 -12.95 -0.60
N LEU A 175 -18.22 -12.89 -1.93
CA LEU A 175 -18.68 -11.70 -2.66
C LEU A 175 -20.14 -11.36 -2.37
N ARG A 176 -21.02 -12.36 -2.30
CA ARG A 176 -22.45 -12.17 -1.98
C ARG A 176 -22.64 -11.59 -0.60
N GLU A 177 -21.96 -12.12 0.40
CA GLU A 177 -22.03 -11.63 1.79
C GLU A 177 -21.58 -10.17 1.92
N HIS A 178 -20.70 -9.71 1.01
CA HIS A 178 -20.19 -8.34 1.00
C HIS A 178 -20.89 -7.42 -0.01
N GLY A 179 -21.90 -7.91 -0.74
CA GLY A 179 -22.68 -7.11 -1.70
C GLY A 179 -22.02 -6.89 -3.07
N TYR A 180 -21.13 -7.79 -3.50
CA TYR A 180 -20.37 -7.71 -4.76
C TYR A 180 -20.69 -8.86 -5.73
N ASP A 181 -21.85 -9.51 -5.58
CA ASP A 181 -22.31 -10.61 -6.46
C ASP A 181 -22.83 -10.14 -7.82
N ARG A 182 -22.86 -8.83 -8.08
CA ARG A 182 -23.28 -8.21 -9.35
C ARG A 182 -22.11 -7.82 -10.24
#